data_AF-A0A351CJQ6-F1
#
_entry.id   AF-A0A351CJQ6-F1
#
_cell.length_a   1.000
_cell.length_b   1.000
_cell.length_c   1.000
_cell.angle_alpha   90.00
_cell.angle_beta   90.00
_cell.angle_gamma   90.00
#
_symmetry.space_group_name_H-M   'P 1'
#
loop_
_entity.id
_entity.type
_entity.pdbx_description
1 polymer ?
#
loop_
_entity_poly.entity_id
_entity_poly.type
_entity_poly.pdbx_seq_one_letter_code
_entity_poly.pdbx_strand_id
1 'polypeptide(L)'
;YFSMLGFNNKTLSNVLSSSNNNKDLNSLVIGQTLSIGVDKNKQFEFLSYNVKQDRWVNVDNSGNYFIANKNKKNNLKSIETKTITINSSLSYDAKKANVDPLIVDTIVRVFSWKVNFKRDLMKGDKFIIIGSNNKNPMALIFKSKSTNIALFSYKDRYGNVDYYDSSGLSVRSSFLSAPLNYKRISSKFQKSRYHPILKEWRPHRAVDYTAKKGTPVYSTADGFIKLARRNGGLGNVVYIKHGNDHLTVYAHLSKFAKGLKTNKKVKKGEVIGYVGSTGNSTGPHLHYEIRYKGERKDPLKYNIPEQRKINPIDLAVFKKRAKNILNSL
;
A
#
# COMPACT_ATOMS: atom_id res chain seq x y z
N TYR A 1 -11.62 8.47 -51.53
CA TYR A 1 -12.06 8.04 -50.18
C TYR A 1 -12.48 9.20 -49.29
N PHE A 2 -11.62 10.19 -48.97
CA PHE A 2 -12.03 11.33 -48.13
C PHE A 2 -13.19 12.13 -48.74
N SER A 3 -13.13 12.41 -50.05
CA SER A 3 -14.23 13.04 -50.80
C SER A 3 -15.52 12.21 -50.79
N MET A 4 -15.41 10.88 -50.92
CA MET A 4 -16.56 9.96 -50.84
C MET A 4 -17.20 9.92 -49.45
N LEU A 5 -16.45 10.28 -48.41
CA LEU A 5 -16.93 10.40 -47.02
C LEU A 5 -17.36 11.84 -46.66
N GLY A 6 -17.37 12.77 -47.63
CA GLY A 6 -17.79 14.15 -47.43
C GLY A 6 -16.75 15.07 -46.80
N PHE A 7 -15.49 14.64 -46.68
CA PHE A 7 -14.41 15.49 -46.17
C PHE A 7 -13.88 16.43 -47.26
N ASN A 8 -13.62 17.70 -46.87
CA ASN A 8 -13.02 18.67 -47.75
C ASN A 8 -11.51 18.43 -47.92
N ASN A 9 -10.94 18.97 -49.00
CA ASN A 9 -9.50 18.83 -49.30
C ASN A 9 -8.61 19.45 -48.21
N LYS A 10 -9.11 20.45 -47.46
CA LYS A 10 -8.38 21.09 -46.36
C LYS A 10 -8.14 20.12 -45.20
N THR A 11 -9.11 19.27 -44.86
CA THR A 11 -8.96 18.22 -43.84
C THR A 11 -7.89 17.23 -44.24
N LEU A 12 -7.89 16.77 -45.50
CA LEU A 12 -6.86 15.85 -46.00
C LEU A 12 -5.46 16.50 -46.00
N SER A 13 -5.35 17.75 -46.47
CA SER A 13 -4.09 18.48 -46.48
C SER A 13 -3.53 18.71 -45.07
N ASN A 14 -4.39 19.02 -44.09
CA ASN A 14 -3.98 19.16 -42.69
C ASN A 14 -3.47 17.84 -42.10
N VAL A 15 -4.17 16.74 -42.39
CA VAL A 15 -3.75 15.39 -41.95
C VAL A 15 -2.42 15.00 -42.58
N LEU A 16 -2.16 15.34 -43.85
CA LEU A 16 -0.89 15.00 -44.52
C LEU A 16 0.27 15.91 -44.09
N SER A 17 0.01 17.16 -43.71
CA SER A 17 1.06 18.17 -43.40
C SER A 17 1.40 18.28 -41.91
N SER A 18 0.56 17.77 -41.01
CA SER A 18 0.72 17.90 -39.55
C SER A 18 1.90 17.11 -38.97
N SER A 19 2.46 16.15 -39.70
CA SER A 19 3.67 15.44 -39.30
C SER A 19 4.48 15.01 -40.52
N ASN A 20 5.81 15.14 -40.45
CA ASN A 20 6.70 14.59 -41.46
C ASN A 20 6.52 13.07 -41.64
N ASN A 21 6.04 12.37 -40.61
CA ASN A 21 5.78 10.93 -40.65
C ASN A 21 4.50 10.58 -41.43
N ASN A 22 3.60 11.55 -41.69
CA ASN A 22 2.38 11.32 -42.45
C ASN A 22 2.64 11.13 -43.95
N LYS A 23 3.88 11.36 -44.43
CA LYS A 23 4.33 11.06 -45.80
C LYS A 23 4.21 9.57 -46.14
N ASP A 24 4.21 8.69 -45.15
CA ASP A 24 3.98 7.25 -45.31
C ASP A 24 2.62 6.94 -45.95
N LEU A 25 1.63 7.84 -45.84
CA LEU A 25 0.33 7.70 -46.50
C LEU A 25 0.44 7.74 -48.04
N ASN A 26 1.49 8.35 -48.58
CA ASN A 26 1.75 8.35 -50.02
C ASN A 26 2.32 7.01 -50.52
N SER A 27 2.69 6.11 -49.60
CA SER A 27 3.27 4.80 -49.90
C SER A 27 2.28 3.63 -49.76
N LEU A 28 0.99 3.93 -49.61
CA LEU A 28 -0.05 2.91 -49.55
C LEU A 28 -0.11 2.13 -50.88
N VAL A 29 -0.15 0.80 -50.80
CA VAL A 29 -0.21 -0.07 -51.99
C VAL A 29 -1.63 -0.63 -52.19
N ILE A 30 -1.95 -0.96 -53.44
CA ILE A 30 -3.23 -1.59 -53.81
C ILE A 30 -3.41 -2.88 -52.99
N GLY A 31 -4.59 -3.01 -52.36
CA GLY A 31 -4.93 -4.13 -51.46
C GLY A 31 -4.72 -3.86 -49.97
N GLN A 32 -4.09 -2.74 -49.58
CA GLN A 32 -4.04 -2.34 -48.16
C GLN A 32 -5.37 -1.79 -47.67
N THR A 33 -5.76 -2.18 -46.44
CA THR A 33 -6.96 -1.70 -45.79
C THR A 33 -6.68 -0.41 -45.01
N LEU A 34 -7.46 0.64 -45.31
CA LEU A 34 -7.50 1.90 -44.57
C LEU A 34 -8.82 1.96 -43.79
N SER A 35 -8.77 2.42 -42.53
CA SER A 35 -9.95 2.75 -41.73
C SER A 35 -10.01 4.25 -41.48
N ILE A 36 -11.15 4.86 -41.70
CA ILE A 36 -11.39 6.28 -41.42
C ILE A 36 -12.55 6.35 -40.43
N GLY A 37 -12.27 6.94 -39.26
CA GLY A 37 -13.25 7.18 -38.21
C GLY A 37 -13.87 8.56 -38.33
N VAL A 38 -15.18 8.63 -38.10
CA VAL A 38 -15.94 9.89 -38.06
C VAL A 38 -16.62 10.00 -36.70
N ASP A 39 -16.71 11.22 -36.18
CA ASP A 39 -17.43 11.48 -34.94
C ASP A 39 -18.97 11.49 -35.16
N LYS A 40 -19.73 11.72 -34.09
CA LYS A 40 -21.21 11.78 -34.13
C LYS A 40 -21.76 12.88 -35.06
N ASN A 41 -20.95 13.88 -35.39
CA ASN A 41 -21.27 15.00 -36.26
C ASN A 41 -20.72 14.82 -37.69
N LYS A 42 -20.27 13.60 -38.03
CA LYS A 42 -19.63 13.23 -39.31
C LYS A 42 -18.34 14.03 -39.58
N GLN A 43 -17.70 14.59 -38.56
CA GLN A 43 -16.39 15.20 -38.68
C GLN A 43 -15.31 14.14 -38.60
N PHE A 44 -14.16 14.41 -39.22
CA PHE A 44 -13.02 13.49 -39.21
C PHE A 44 -12.51 13.31 -37.77
N GLU A 45 -12.42 12.07 -37.30
CA GLU A 45 -11.94 11.73 -35.96
C GLU A 45 -10.55 11.10 -36.01
N PHE A 46 -10.34 10.12 -36.89
CA PHE A 46 -9.04 9.48 -37.07
C PHE A 46 -8.90 8.79 -38.43
N LEU A 47 -7.65 8.52 -38.80
CA LEU A 47 -7.26 7.65 -39.91
C LEU A 47 -6.32 6.57 -39.40
N SER A 48 -6.53 5.31 -39.81
CA SER A 48 -5.71 4.17 -39.40
C SER A 48 -5.38 3.25 -40.57
N TYR A 49 -4.11 2.88 -40.74
CA TYR A 49 -3.65 1.94 -41.77
C TYR A 49 -2.56 1.02 -41.26
N ASN A 50 -2.50 -0.18 -41.85
CA ASN A 50 -1.48 -1.17 -41.50
C ASN A 50 -0.16 -0.91 -42.24
N VAL A 51 0.94 -0.99 -41.51
CA VAL A 51 2.32 -0.96 -41.99
C VAL A 51 2.95 -2.32 -41.70
N LYS A 52 3.93 -2.71 -42.52
CA LYS A 52 4.67 -3.98 -42.40
C LYS A 52 5.05 -4.30 -40.93
N GLN A 53 4.95 -5.58 -40.56
CA GLN A 53 5.19 -6.14 -39.22
C GLN A 53 4.08 -5.87 -38.18
N ASP A 54 2.80 -5.95 -38.57
CA ASP A 54 1.67 -5.82 -37.64
C ASP A 54 1.66 -4.47 -36.89
N ARG A 55 2.14 -3.40 -37.52
CA ARG A 55 2.08 -2.03 -36.99
C ARG A 55 0.93 -1.30 -37.64
N TRP A 56 0.18 -0.53 -36.87
CA TRP A 56 -0.88 0.34 -37.35
C TRP A 56 -0.46 1.77 -37.08
N VAL A 57 -0.44 2.58 -38.12
CA VAL A 57 -0.30 4.02 -37.96
C VAL A 57 -1.68 4.59 -37.75
N ASN A 58 -1.82 5.47 -36.75
CA ASN A 58 -3.01 6.24 -36.50
C ASN A 58 -2.68 7.72 -36.57
N VAL A 59 -3.57 8.49 -37.20
CA VAL A 59 -3.53 9.95 -37.24
C VAL A 59 -4.86 10.45 -36.69
N ASP A 60 -4.83 11.24 -35.61
CA ASP A 60 -6.04 11.82 -35.01
C ASP A 60 -6.50 13.10 -35.74
N ASN A 61 -7.64 13.64 -35.31
CA ASN A 61 -8.21 14.88 -35.86
C ASN A 61 -7.35 16.14 -35.68
N SER A 62 -6.36 16.09 -34.78
CA SER A 62 -5.39 17.15 -34.55
C SER A 62 -4.13 16.97 -35.40
N GLY A 63 -4.07 15.87 -36.16
CA GLY A 63 -2.96 15.52 -37.03
C GLY A 63 -1.79 14.84 -36.31
N ASN A 64 -1.97 14.42 -35.05
CA ASN A 64 -0.93 13.72 -34.30
C ASN A 64 -0.76 12.29 -34.83
N TYR A 65 0.49 11.94 -35.14
CA TYR A 65 0.88 10.62 -35.61
C TYR A 65 1.29 9.71 -34.44
N PHE A 66 0.72 8.50 -34.36
CA PHE A 66 1.16 7.48 -33.41
C PHE A 66 1.08 6.06 -33.99
N ILE A 67 2.09 5.25 -33.68
CA ILE A 67 2.20 3.85 -34.11
C ILE A 67 1.68 2.94 -32.99
N ALA A 68 0.74 2.08 -33.31
CA ALA A 68 0.21 1.03 -32.43
C ALA A 68 0.54 -0.37 -33.00
N ASN A 69 1.05 -1.29 -32.18
CA ASN A 69 1.25 -2.68 -32.62
C ASN A 69 -0.06 -3.46 -32.52
N LYS A 70 -0.37 -4.31 -33.52
CA LYS A 70 -1.59 -5.14 -33.65
C LYS A 70 -1.77 -6.16 -32.51
N ASN A 71 -0.79 -6.31 -31.62
CA ASN A 71 -0.93 -6.98 -30.33
C ASN A 71 -1.45 -6.09 -29.19
N LYS A 72 -2.23 -5.07 -29.52
CA LYS A 72 -3.37 -4.63 -28.69
C LYS A 72 -4.59 -4.42 -29.58
N LYS A 73 -5.15 -5.51 -30.10
CA LYS A 73 -6.60 -5.64 -29.97
C LYS A 73 -6.88 -5.32 -28.49
N ASN A 74 -7.62 -4.25 -28.22
CA ASN A 74 -8.37 -4.17 -26.99
C ASN A 74 -9.35 -5.35 -27.00
N ASN A 75 -8.86 -6.56 -26.78
CA ASN A 75 -9.46 -7.34 -25.74
C ASN A 75 -9.41 -6.39 -24.55
N LEU A 76 -10.51 -5.70 -24.30
CA LEU A 76 -10.98 -5.58 -22.94
C LEU A 76 -10.94 -7.02 -22.42
N LYS A 77 -9.77 -7.50 -21.99
CA LYS A 77 -9.69 -8.55 -21.00
C LYS A 77 -10.50 -7.92 -19.90
N SER A 78 -11.77 -8.33 -19.81
CA SER A 78 -12.66 -7.99 -18.70
C SER A 78 -11.78 -8.09 -17.47
N ILE A 79 -11.59 -6.96 -16.78
CA ILE A 79 -10.67 -6.92 -15.65
C ILE A 79 -11.15 -8.01 -14.69
N GLU A 80 -10.40 -9.11 -14.62
CA GLU A 80 -10.86 -10.29 -13.90
C GLU A 80 -11.03 -9.89 -12.45
N THR A 81 -12.23 -10.12 -11.93
CA THR A 81 -12.57 -9.75 -10.56
C THR A 81 -12.90 -11.03 -9.79
N LYS A 82 -12.12 -11.30 -8.75
CA LYS A 82 -12.39 -12.39 -7.80
C LYS A 82 -12.86 -11.79 -6.48
N THR A 83 -13.87 -12.39 -5.88
CA THR A 83 -14.38 -11.96 -4.58
C THR A 83 -14.26 -13.09 -3.58
N ILE A 84 -13.54 -12.84 -2.49
CA ILE A 84 -13.55 -13.70 -1.31
C ILE A 84 -14.64 -13.17 -0.39
N THR A 85 -15.66 -13.97 -0.12
CA THR A 85 -16.66 -13.65 0.91
C THR A 85 -16.36 -14.47 2.16
N ILE A 86 -16.12 -13.78 3.27
CA ILE A 86 -15.75 -14.40 4.54
C ILE A 86 -16.95 -15.17 5.10
N ASN A 87 -16.77 -16.48 5.30
CA ASN A 87 -17.69 -17.35 6.00
C ASN A 87 -17.03 -18.08 7.17
N SER A 88 -15.74 -18.42 7.05
CA SER A 88 -14.98 -19.09 8.10
C SER A 88 -13.65 -18.40 8.40
N SER A 89 -12.76 -18.31 7.42
CA SER A 89 -11.45 -17.68 7.55
C SER A 89 -10.96 -17.24 6.18
N LEU A 90 -10.15 -16.17 6.14
CA LEU A 90 -9.60 -15.66 4.89
C LEU A 90 -8.92 -16.76 4.05
N SER A 91 -8.08 -17.59 4.67
CA SER A 91 -7.34 -18.63 3.94
C SER A 91 -8.28 -19.70 3.36
N TYR A 92 -9.28 -20.14 4.12
CA TYR A 92 -10.24 -21.14 3.65
C TYR A 92 -11.13 -20.59 2.54
N ASP A 93 -11.71 -19.40 2.74
CA ASP A 93 -12.62 -18.78 1.79
C ASP A 93 -11.89 -18.31 0.52
N ALA A 94 -10.62 -17.92 0.63
CA ALA A 94 -9.76 -17.62 -0.52
C ALA A 94 -9.51 -18.87 -1.38
N LYS A 95 -9.21 -20.01 -0.75
CA LYS A 95 -9.05 -21.29 -1.47
C LYS A 95 -10.33 -21.68 -2.19
N LYS A 96 -11.49 -21.52 -1.54
CA LYS A 96 -12.81 -21.79 -2.15
C LYS A 96 -13.10 -20.86 -3.33
N ALA A 97 -12.66 -19.60 -3.26
CA ALA A 97 -12.77 -18.62 -4.34
C ALA A 97 -11.68 -18.77 -5.43
N ASN A 98 -10.88 -19.83 -5.40
CA ASN A 98 -9.77 -20.09 -6.32
C ASN A 98 -8.78 -18.90 -6.42
N VAL A 99 -8.45 -18.32 -5.27
CA VAL A 99 -7.47 -17.23 -5.14
C VAL A 99 -6.10 -17.82 -4.78
N ASP A 100 -5.08 -17.38 -5.51
CA ASP A 100 -3.70 -17.78 -5.30
C ASP A 100 -3.22 -17.44 -3.87
N PRO A 101 -2.58 -18.35 -3.12
CA PRO A 101 -2.04 -18.08 -1.79
C PRO A 101 -1.13 -16.85 -1.72
N LEU A 102 -0.38 -16.53 -2.78
CA LEU A 102 0.47 -15.32 -2.83
C LEU A 102 -0.34 -14.03 -2.79
N ILE A 103 -1.57 -14.04 -3.34
CA ILE A 103 -2.50 -12.92 -3.22
C ILE A 103 -3.02 -12.83 -1.79
N VAL A 104 -3.28 -13.96 -1.12
CA VAL A 104 -3.69 -13.98 0.29
C VAL A 104 -2.60 -13.39 1.18
N ASP A 105 -1.34 -13.78 0.98
CA ASP A 105 -0.19 -13.21 1.69
C ASP A 105 -0.07 -11.70 1.46
N THR A 106 -0.32 -11.26 0.22
CA THR A 106 -0.35 -9.84 -0.13
C THR A 106 -1.46 -9.11 0.61
N ILE A 107 -2.69 -9.64 0.63
CA ILE A 107 -3.82 -9.10 1.38
C ILE A 107 -3.45 -8.96 2.87
N VAL A 108 -2.93 -10.03 3.48
CA VAL A 108 -2.50 -9.99 4.89
C VAL A 108 -1.45 -8.91 5.09
N ARG A 109 -0.42 -8.85 4.25
CA ARG A 109 0.67 -7.88 4.36
C ARG A 109 0.18 -6.43 4.28
N VAL A 110 -0.70 -6.10 3.34
CA VAL A 110 -1.11 -4.71 3.07
C VAL A 110 -2.22 -4.22 4.01
N PHE A 111 -3.16 -5.09 4.41
CA PHE A 111 -4.28 -4.68 5.27
C PHE A 111 -4.00 -4.87 6.77
N SER A 112 -2.98 -5.64 7.19
CA SER A 112 -2.67 -5.88 8.61
C SER A 112 -2.41 -4.61 9.43
N TRP A 113 -2.14 -3.47 8.77
CA TRP A 113 -1.97 -2.18 9.42
C TRP A 113 -3.29 -1.55 9.88
N LYS A 114 -4.42 -1.91 9.26
CA LYS A 114 -5.75 -1.32 9.52
C LYS A 114 -6.80 -2.35 9.91
N VAL A 115 -6.56 -3.63 9.61
CA VAL A 115 -7.48 -4.76 9.83
C VAL A 115 -6.78 -5.83 10.67
N ASN A 116 -7.37 -6.19 11.80
CA ASN A 116 -6.95 -7.36 12.58
C ASN A 116 -7.71 -8.60 12.09
N PHE A 117 -7.09 -9.38 11.20
CA PHE A 117 -7.73 -10.54 10.56
C PHE A 117 -8.33 -11.60 11.51
N LYS A 118 -7.90 -11.66 12.77
CA LYS A 118 -8.45 -12.62 13.75
C LYS A 118 -9.74 -12.16 14.41
N ARG A 119 -10.06 -10.86 14.37
CA ARG A 119 -11.18 -10.28 15.14
C ARG A 119 -12.06 -9.35 14.33
N ASP A 120 -11.47 -8.63 13.39
CA ASP A 120 -12.19 -7.64 12.58
C ASP A 120 -12.92 -8.31 11.41
N LEU A 121 -12.56 -9.55 11.05
CA LEU A 121 -13.25 -10.30 10.01
C LEU A 121 -14.57 -10.87 10.54
N MET A 122 -15.66 -10.48 9.89
CA MET A 122 -17.01 -10.96 10.15
C MET A 122 -17.55 -11.74 8.95
N LYS A 123 -18.51 -12.64 9.21
CA LYS A 123 -19.23 -13.34 8.14
C LYS A 123 -19.92 -12.30 7.23
N GLY A 124 -19.70 -12.42 5.93
CA GLY A 124 -20.20 -11.51 4.90
C GLY A 124 -19.23 -10.40 4.50
N ASP A 125 -18.11 -10.20 5.22
CA ASP A 125 -17.05 -9.30 4.76
C ASP A 125 -16.48 -9.78 3.41
N LYS A 126 -16.03 -8.84 2.58
CA LYS A 126 -15.57 -9.14 1.22
C LYS A 126 -14.16 -8.61 0.96
N PHE A 127 -13.31 -9.44 0.38
CA PHE A 127 -12.10 -9.01 -0.32
C PHE A 127 -12.33 -9.11 -1.82
N ILE A 128 -12.33 -7.98 -2.51
CA ILE A 128 -12.48 -7.88 -3.96
C ILE A 128 -11.08 -7.67 -4.55
N ILE A 129 -10.70 -8.57 -5.45
CA ILE A 129 -9.39 -8.63 -6.09
C ILE A 129 -9.61 -8.33 -7.56
N ILE A 130 -8.93 -7.32 -8.07
CA ILE A 130 -9.15 -6.77 -9.40
C ILE A 130 -7.87 -6.92 -10.22
N GLY A 131 -7.97 -7.52 -11.41
CA GLY A 131 -6.89 -7.60 -12.40
C GLY A 131 -6.17 -8.95 -12.43
N SER A 132 -6.01 -9.50 -13.65
CA SER A 132 -5.42 -10.81 -13.89
C SER A 132 -3.89 -10.71 -13.95
N ASN A 133 -3.24 -11.07 -12.85
CA ASN A 133 -1.93 -11.74 -12.83
C ASN A 133 -1.78 -12.29 -11.41
N ASN A 134 -1.72 -13.62 -11.26
CA ASN A 134 -1.77 -14.37 -10.00
C ASN A 134 -0.82 -13.90 -8.87
N LYS A 135 0.07 -12.93 -9.12
CA LYS A 135 1.02 -12.39 -8.14
C LYS A 135 0.75 -10.95 -7.71
N ASN A 136 0.23 -10.08 -8.60
CA ASN A 136 0.13 -8.64 -8.35
C ASN A 136 -1.18 -8.04 -8.89
N PRO A 137 -2.30 -8.21 -8.18
CA PRO A 137 -3.57 -7.56 -8.50
C PRO A 137 -3.43 -6.05 -8.78
N MET A 138 -4.26 -5.53 -9.68
CA MET A 138 -4.37 -4.09 -9.96
C MET A 138 -4.95 -3.33 -8.75
N ALA A 139 -5.92 -3.94 -8.08
CA ALA A 139 -6.47 -3.42 -6.85
C ALA A 139 -6.92 -4.53 -5.90
N LEU A 140 -6.91 -4.20 -4.61
CA LEU A 140 -7.41 -5.00 -3.50
C LEU A 140 -8.35 -4.12 -2.69
N ILE A 141 -9.57 -4.60 -2.47
CA ILE A 141 -10.59 -3.84 -1.75
C ILE A 141 -11.14 -4.70 -0.64
N PHE A 142 -11.07 -4.20 0.59
CA PHE A 142 -11.75 -4.77 1.74
C PHE A 142 -13.04 -4.00 1.98
N LYS A 143 -14.18 -4.69 1.92
CA LYS A 143 -15.50 -4.17 2.27
C LYS A 143 -16.03 -4.90 3.50
N SER A 144 -16.31 -4.15 4.55
CA SER A 144 -16.98 -4.59 5.78
C SER A 144 -18.02 -3.56 6.18
N LYS A 145 -18.93 -3.91 7.10
CA LYS A 145 -19.98 -3.00 7.59
C LYS A 145 -19.43 -1.68 8.13
N SER A 146 -18.27 -1.70 8.77
CA SER A 146 -17.68 -0.53 9.44
C SER A 146 -16.44 0.03 8.74
N THR A 147 -15.86 -0.70 7.79
CA THR A 147 -14.54 -0.39 7.23
C THR A 147 -14.51 -0.72 5.75
N ASN A 148 -14.22 0.29 4.93
CA ASN A 148 -13.98 0.12 3.49
C ASN A 148 -12.59 0.66 3.16
N ILE A 149 -11.73 -0.18 2.61
CA ILE A 149 -10.35 0.18 2.26
C ILE A 149 -10.10 -0.30 0.83
N ALA A 150 -9.72 0.61 -0.06
CA ALA A 150 -9.36 0.31 -1.44
C ALA A 150 -7.90 0.67 -1.69
N LEU A 151 -7.12 -0.31 -2.16
CA LEU A 151 -5.70 -0.18 -2.41
C LEU A 151 -5.38 -0.56 -3.86
N PHE A 152 -4.46 0.18 -4.46
CA PHE A 152 -4.09 0.05 -5.87
C PHE A 152 -2.59 -0.23 -5.98
N SER A 153 -2.22 -1.18 -6.84
CA SER A 153 -0.82 -1.55 -7.02
C SER A 153 -0.05 -0.47 -7.77
N TYR A 154 1.15 -0.12 -7.33
CA TYR A 154 2.07 0.76 -8.05
C TYR A 154 3.42 0.06 -8.14
N LYS A 155 3.98 0.02 -9.36
CA LYS A 155 5.30 -0.52 -9.65
C LYS A 155 6.27 0.65 -9.70
N ASP A 156 7.27 0.66 -8.83
CA ASP A 156 8.30 1.69 -8.86
C ASP A 156 9.28 1.48 -10.02
N ARG A 157 10.17 2.47 -10.23
CA ARG A 157 11.22 2.43 -11.27
C ARG A 157 12.20 1.25 -11.14
N TYR A 158 12.30 0.63 -9.96
CA TYR A 158 13.14 -0.53 -9.70
C TYR A 158 12.38 -1.85 -9.92
N GLY A 159 11.10 -1.76 -10.25
CA GLY A 159 10.23 -2.87 -10.52
C GLY A 159 9.52 -3.47 -9.30
N ASN A 160 9.66 -2.86 -8.12
CA ASN A 160 8.97 -3.32 -6.92
C ASN A 160 7.50 -2.91 -6.96
N VAL A 161 6.61 -3.85 -6.63
CA VAL A 161 5.17 -3.58 -6.54
C VAL A 161 4.75 -3.44 -5.08
N ASP A 162 4.09 -2.35 -4.74
CA ASP A 162 3.39 -2.20 -3.46
C ASP A 162 2.01 -1.54 -3.65
N TYR A 163 1.24 -1.46 -2.58
CA TYR A 163 -0.15 -1.01 -2.63
C TYR A 163 -0.36 0.30 -1.87
N TYR A 164 -1.10 1.20 -2.52
CA TYR A 164 -1.32 2.57 -2.07
C TYR A 164 -2.81 2.89 -2.11
N ASP A 165 -3.26 3.78 -1.23
CA ASP A 165 -4.61 4.33 -1.31
C ASP A 165 -4.79 5.22 -2.55
N SER A 166 -6.01 5.70 -2.77
CA SER A 166 -6.35 6.58 -3.89
C SER A 166 -5.62 7.93 -3.88
N SER A 167 -5.02 8.32 -2.76
CA SER A 167 -4.21 9.54 -2.64
C SER A 167 -2.74 9.33 -3.03
N GLY A 168 -2.30 8.07 -3.14
CA GLY A 168 -0.92 7.69 -3.45
C GLY A 168 -0.06 7.44 -2.21
N LEU A 169 -0.67 7.21 -1.05
CA LEU A 169 0.02 6.90 0.20
C LEU A 169 -0.08 5.41 0.52
N SER A 170 1.02 4.84 1.01
CA SER A 170 1.03 3.47 1.53
C SER A 170 0.21 3.41 2.83
N VAL A 171 -0.47 2.27 3.04
CA VAL A 171 -1.20 1.99 4.29
C VAL A 171 -0.27 1.76 5.47
N ARG A 172 1.03 1.51 5.21
CA ARG A 172 2.05 1.36 6.26
C ARG A 172 2.19 2.68 7.01
N SER A 173 2.01 2.66 8.33
CA SER A 173 2.27 3.83 9.16
C SER A 173 3.78 4.00 9.32
N SER A 174 4.26 5.25 9.24
CA SER A 174 5.58 5.59 9.78
C SER A 174 5.60 5.41 11.28
N PHE A 175 6.79 5.21 11.87
CA PHE A 175 6.93 5.29 13.32
C PHE A 175 7.49 6.66 13.75
N LEU A 176 7.13 7.09 14.95
CA LEU A 176 7.80 8.16 15.68
C LEU A 176 9.21 7.71 16.04
N SER A 177 10.16 8.65 15.99
CA SER A 177 11.55 8.42 16.40
C SER A 177 11.69 8.10 17.88
N ALA A 178 10.74 8.55 18.71
CA ALA A 178 10.70 8.24 20.14
C ALA A 178 9.27 8.08 20.66
N PRO A 179 9.04 7.21 21.67
CA PRO A 179 7.73 6.93 22.25
C PRO A 179 7.27 7.92 23.35
N LEU A 180 8.06 8.93 23.70
CA LEU A 180 7.74 9.94 24.72
C LEU A 180 8.68 11.14 24.59
N ASN A 181 8.36 12.23 25.30
CA ASN A 181 9.34 13.26 25.60
C ASN A 181 10.21 12.79 26.77
N TYR A 182 11.52 12.65 26.56
CA TYR A 182 12.47 12.08 27.52
C TYR A 182 13.62 13.04 27.81
N LYS A 183 14.25 12.88 28.98
CA LYS A 183 15.43 13.69 29.34
C LYS A 183 16.71 13.17 28.71
N ARG A 184 16.96 11.86 28.85
CA ARG A 184 18.12 11.16 28.28
C ARG A 184 17.84 9.67 28.13
N ILE A 185 18.67 9.00 27.34
CA ILE A 185 18.70 7.54 27.26
C ILE A 185 19.62 7.03 28.37
N SER A 186 19.08 6.27 29.32
CA SER A 186 19.85 5.69 30.43
C SER A 186 20.55 4.40 30.03
N SER A 187 19.97 3.62 29.13
CA SER A 187 20.59 2.40 28.62
C SER A 187 20.20 2.18 27.16
N LYS A 188 21.19 1.78 26.35
CA LYS A 188 21.01 1.47 24.93
C LYS A 188 20.82 -0.03 24.73
N PHE A 189 20.48 -0.42 23.50
CA PHE A 189 20.45 -1.82 23.10
C PHE A 189 21.87 -2.40 23.14
N GLN A 190 22.09 -3.46 23.93
CA GLN A 190 23.39 -4.11 24.10
C GLN A 190 23.25 -5.63 24.10
N LYS A 191 24.15 -6.32 23.40
CA LYS A 191 24.18 -7.79 23.35
C LYS A 191 24.66 -8.42 24.68
N SER A 192 25.33 -7.64 25.54
CA SER A 192 25.68 -8.03 26.91
C SER A 192 25.90 -6.78 27.74
N ARG A 193 25.33 -6.72 28.95
CA ARG A 193 25.62 -5.72 29.98
C ARG A 193 25.41 -6.31 31.37
N TYR A 194 26.08 -5.76 32.37
CA TYR A 194 25.78 -6.11 33.76
C TYR A 194 24.38 -5.62 34.15
N HIS A 195 23.56 -6.52 34.71
CA HIS A 195 22.21 -6.22 35.14
C HIS A 195 22.22 -5.75 36.61
N PRO A 196 21.85 -4.49 36.92
CA PRO A 196 22.07 -3.92 38.26
C PRO A 196 21.25 -4.58 39.37
N ILE A 197 20.05 -5.10 39.05
CA ILE A 197 19.17 -5.78 40.03
C ILE A 197 19.53 -7.27 40.17
N LEU A 198 19.59 -8.00 39.05
CA LEU A 198 19.86 -9.44 39.03
C LEU A 198 21.34 -9.79 39.24
N LYS A 199 22.24 -8.81 39.21
CA LYS A 199 23.69 -8.94 39.43
C LYS A 199 24.41 -9.93 38.50
N GLU A 200 23.89 -10.12 37.29
CA GLU A 200 24.42 -11.02 36.26
C GLU A 200 24.62 -10.30 34.92
N TRP A 201 25.50 -10.82 34.05
CA TRP A 201 25.69 -10.30 32.69
C TRP A 201 24.60 -10.79 31.75
N ARG A 202 23.80 -9.87 31.21
CA ARG A 202 22.68 -10.19 30.32
C ARG A 202 22.50 -9.17 29.19
N PRO A 203 21.95 -9.60 28.04
CA PRO A 203 21.64 -8.70 26.95
C PRO A 203 20.52 -7.73 27.36
N HIS A 204 20.71 -6.45 27.05
CA HIS A 204 19.65 -5.45 27.13
C HIS A 204 19.10 -5.20 25.73
N ARG A 205 18.04 -5.92 25.38
CA ARG A 205 17.49 -5.90 24.02
C ARG A 205 16.39 -4.83 23.84
N ALA A 206 16.66 -3.64 24.38
CA ALA A 206 15.74 -2.51 24.46
C ALA A 206 16.50 -1.18 24.56
N VAL A 207 15.77 -0.07 24.58
CA VAL A 207 16.28 1.26 24.93
C VAL A 207 15.49 1.77 26.14
N ASP A 208 16.22 2.25 27.14
CA ASP A 208 15.65 2.84 28.34
C ASP A 208 15.68 4.36 28.25
N TYR A 209 14.50 4.96 28.21
CA TYR A 209 14.32 6.41 28.21
C TYR A 209 14.00 6.90 29.63
N THR A 210 14.89 7.70 30.21
CA THR A 210 14.64 8.31 31.52
C THR A 210 13.65 9.46 31.37
N ALA A 211 12.58 9.43 32.15
CA ALA A 211 11.55 10.47 32.18
C ALA A 211 10.87 10.50 33.56
N LYS A 212 10.18 11.59 33.89
CA LYS A 212 9.49 11.71 35.18
C LYS A 212 8.37 10.65 35.24
N LYS A 213 8.10 10.11 36.44
CA LYS A 213 6.91 9.26 36.65
C LYS A 213 5.67 10.06 36.23
N GLY A 214 4.77 9.42 35.48
CA GLY A 214 3.58 10.08 34.94
C GLY A 214 3.77 10.75 33.58
N THR A 215 4.99 10.81 33.01
CA THR A 215 5.18 11.29 31.63
C THR A 215 4.35 10.44 30.66
N PRO A 216 3.54 11.04 29.76
CA PRO A 216 2.78 10.29 28.77
C PRO A 216 3.69 9.48 27.83
N VAL A 217 3.28 8.24 27.56
CA VAL A 217 3.91 7.34 26.60
C VAL A 217 2.96 7.14 25.42
N TYR A 218 3.48 7.30 24.22
CA TYR A 218 2.73 7.29 22.97
C TYR A 218 3.01 6.02 22.15
N SER A 219 2.00 5.56 21.42
CA SER A 219 2.22 4.56 20.38
C SER A 219 3.07 5.16 19.27
N THR A 220 4.14 4.45 18.88
CA THR A 220 5.08 4.97 17.89
C THR A 220 4.54 4.86 16.48
N ALA A 221 3.59 3.96 16.19
CA ALA A 221 2.92 3.85 14.88
C ALA A 221 1.47 3.38 15.05
N ASP A 222 0.66 3.50 13.99
CA ASP A 222 -0.67 2.88 13.99
C ASP A 222 -0.58 1.37 14.25
N GLY A 223 -1.52 0.82 14.99
CA GLY A 223 -1.55 -0.62 15.25
C GLY A 223 -2.67 -1.06 16.18
N PHE A 224 -2.46 -2.24 16.77
CA PHE A 224 -3.41 -2.86 17.68
C PHE A 224 -2.70 -3.28 18.96
N ILE A 225 -3.32 -3.03 20.11
CA ILE A 225 -2.82 -3.53 21.39
C ILE A 225 -2.83 -5.05 21.38
N LYS A 226 -1.68 -5.70 21.27
CA LYS A 226 -1.57 -7.16 21.36
C LYS A 226 -1.85 -7.62 22.79
N LEU A 227 -1.41 -6.84 23.79
CA LEU A 227 -1.55 -7.16 25.21
C LEU A 227 -1.29 -5.89 26.04
N ALA A 228 -2.09 -5.67 27.09
CA ALA A 228 -1.84 -4.66 28.12
C ALA A 228 -2.14 -5.26 29.50
N ARG A 229 -1.08 -5.58 30.26
CA ARG A 229 -1.20 -6.18 31.61
C ARG A 229 0.12 -6.05 32.38
N ARG A 230 0.13 -6.45 33.65
CA ARG A 230 1.35 -6.69 34.41
C ARG A 230 2.04 -7.98 33.93
N ASN A 231 3.35 -7.98 33.73
CA ASN A 231 4.10 -9.11 33.18
C ASN A 231 5.50 -9.25 33.80
N GLY A 232 5.56 -9.83 35.01
CA GLY A 232 6.81 -10.12 35.71
C GLY A 232 7.74 -8.91 35.80
N GLY A 233 9.00 -9.11 35.42
CA GLY A 233 10.05 -8.08 35.46
C GLY A 233 9.78 -6.85 34.59
N LEU A 234 8.92 -6.93 33.57
CA LEU A 234 8.53 -5.76 32.77
C LEU A 234 7.52 -4.85 33.49
N GLY A 235 6.95 -5.30 34.62
CA GLY A 235 5.91 -4.55 35.32
C GLY A 235 4.66 -4.38 34.47
N ASN A 236 4.01 -3.22 34.52
CA ASN A 236 2.92 -2.91 33.60
C ASN A 236 3.49 -2.67 32.21
N VAL A 237 3.03 -3.46 31.25
CA VAL A 237 3.55 -3.45 29.89
C VAL A 237 2.44 -3.44 28.86
N VAL A 238 2.68 -2.69 27.78
CA VAL A 238 1.85 -2.67 26.58
C VAL A 238 2.66 -3.24 25.42
N TYR A 239 2.06 -4.16 24.69
CA TYR A 239 2.58 -4.68 23.41
C TYR A 239 1.66 -4.19 22.30
N ILE A 240 2.23 -3.62 21.24
CA ILE A 240 1.46 -3.11 20.09
C ILE A 240 1.96 -3.78 18.82
N LYS A 241 1.06 -4.44 18.09
CA LYS A 241 1.36 -5.02 16.77
C LYS A 241 1.09 -3.98 15.69
N HIS A 242 2.08 -3.77 14.81
CA HIS A 242 2.03 -2.85 13.69
C HIS A 242 2.20 -3.64 12.39
N GLY A 243 1.15 -3.69 11.57
CA GLY A 243 1.17 -4.56 10.39
C GLY A 243 1.38 -6.03 10.76
N ASN A 244 2.00 -6.80 9.86
CA ASN A 244 2.25 -8.22 10.11
C ASN A 244 3.55 -8.49 10.90
N ASP A 245 4.59 -7.69 10.64
CA ASP A 245 5.96 -8.04 11.00
C ASP A 245 6.51 -7.28 12.22
N HIS A 246 5.88 -6.19 12.63
CA HIS A 246 6.42 -5.31 13.68
C HIS A 246 5.63 -5.42 14.99
N LEU A 247 6.37 -5.42 16.10
CA LEU A 247 5.83 -5.38 17.45
C LEU A 247 6.65 -4.38 18.27
N THR A 248 5.99 -3.47 18.96
CA THR A 248 6.63 -2.59 19.95
C THR A 248 6.21 -2.97 21.36
N VAL A 249 7.11 -2.71 22.32
CA VAL A 249 6.90 -3.03 23.73
C VAL A 249 7.21 -1.81 24.57
N TYR A 250 6.30 -1.48 25.50
CA TYR A 250 6.38 -0.33 26.39
C TYR A 250 6.21 -0.82 27.82
N ALA A 251 7.31 -0.88 28.57
CA ALA A 251 7.34 -1.51 29.89
C ALA A 251 7.62 -0.52 31.03
N HIS A 252 7.54 -1.02 32.26
CA HIS A 252 7.69 -0.26 33.51
C HIS A 252 6.66 0.86 33.70
N LEU A 253 5.50 0.78 33.04
CA LEU A 253 4.48 1.82 33.11
C LEU A 253 3.91 1.96 34.52
N SER A 254 3.59 3.19 34.95
CA SER A 254 2.89 3.39 36.23
C SER A 254 1.42 2.98 36.12
N LYS A 255 0.77 3.34 35.01
CA LYS A 255 -0.61 2.99 34.68
C LYS A 255 -0.84 3.00 33.17
N PHE A 256 -1.87 2.29 32.73
CA PHE A 256 -2.35 2.33 31.34
C PHE A 256 -3.20 3.57 31.09
N ALA A 257 -3.30 4.00 29.82
CA ALA A 257 -4.27 5.03 29.43
C ALA A 257 -5.71 4.54 29.64
N LYS A 258 -6.65 5.47 29.89
CA LYS A 258 -8.06 5.13 30.11
C LYS A 258 -8.63 4.38 28.90
N GLY A 259 -9.34 3.28 29.15
CA GLY A 259 -9.95 2.46 28.10
C GLY A 259 -8.96 1.65 27.25
N LEU A 260 -7.66 1.66 27.58
CA LEU A 260 -6.69 0.79 26.93
C LEU A 260 -6.98 -0.67 27.29
N LYS A 261 -7.20 -1.50 26.28
CA LYS A 261 -7.43 -2.94 26.44
C LYS A 261 -6.87 -3.70 25.25
N THR A 262 -6.62 -4.98 25.45
CA THR A 262 -6.19 -5.89 24.39
C THR A 262 -7.13 -5.79 23.19
N ASN A 263 -6.52 -5.77 21.99
CA ASN A 263 -7.09 -5.59 20.67
C ASN A 263 -7.67 -4.21 20.33
N LYS A 264 -7.54 -3.21 21.21
CA LYS A 264 -7.92 -1.83 20.86
C LYS A 264 -7.03 -1.33 19.71
N LYS A 265 -7.64 -0.70 18.68
CA LYS A 265 -6.93 0.07 17.65
C LYS A 265 -6.30 1.30 18.30
N VAL A 266 -5.04 1.59 17.97
CA VAL A 266 -4.33 2.78 18.42
C VAL A 266 -3.72 3.50 17.24
N LYS A 267 -3.75 4.83 17.30
CA LYS A 267 -3.11 5.69 16.30
C LYS A 267 -1.69 6.03 16.72
N LYS A 268 -0.83 6.30 15.74
CA LYS A 268 0.46 6.94 15.98
C LYS A 268 0.27 8.20 16.83
N GLY A 269 1.06 8.35 17.90
CA GLY A 269 0.97 9.48 18.81
C GLY A 269 -0.17 9.37 19.85
N GLU A 270 -0.97 8.31 19.84
CA GLU A 270 -1.99 8.10 20.88
C GLU A 270 -1.33 7.72 22.21
N VAL A 271 -1.77 8.34 23.31
CA VAL A 271 -1.31 7.99 24.66
C VAL A 271 -1.77 6.59 25.02
N ILE A 272 -0.82 5.71 25.34
CA ILE A 272 -1.06 4.31 25.71
C ILE A 272 -0.82 4.05 27.19
N GLY A 273 -0.11 4.93 27.87
CA GLY A 273 0.19 4.79 29.29
C GLY A 273 1.09 5.89 29.77
N TYR A 274 1.63 5.71 30.97
CA TYR A 274 2.45 6.71 31.61
C TYR A 274 3.68 6.07 32.23
N VAL A 275 4.82 6.75 32.14
CA VAL A 275 6.10 6.31 32.71
C VAL A 275 5.94 5.97 34.19
N GLY A 276 6.61 4.91 34.61
CA GLY A 276 6.64 4.46 36.00
C GLY A 276 7.95 3.77 36.33
N SER A 277 7.90 2.92 37.35
CA SER A 277 9.03 2.10 37.80
C SER A 277 8.53 0.76 38.32
N THR A 278 7.52 0.18 37.66
CA THR A 278 6.96 -1.12 38.06
C THR A 278 7.81 -2.27 37.53
N GLY A 279 7.84 -3.40 38.22
CA GLY A 279 8.67 -4.56 37.83
C GLY A 279 10.12 -4.36 38.24
N ASN A 280 11.06 -4.93 37.48
CA ASN A 280 12.49 -4.86 37.75
C ASN A 280 13.05 -3.53 37.23
N SER A 281 12.81 -2.45 37.97
CA SER A 281 13.19 -1.09 37.61
C SER A 281 13.82 -0.40 38.83
N THR A 282 14.95 0.29 38.64
CA THR A 282 15.66 1.01 39.71
C THR A 282 15.18 2.46 39.86
N GLY A 283 14.36 2.96 38.95
CA GLY A 283 13.81 4.31 38.99
C GLY A 283 12.96 4.63 37.76
N PRO A 284 12.27 5.78 37.72
CA PRO A 284 11.35 6.11 36.63
C PRO A 284 11.99 6.15 35.24
N HIS A 285 11.59 5.24 34.36
CA HIS A 285 11.99 5.19 32.96
C HIS A 285 10.99 4.37 32.12
N LEU A 286 11.10 4.49 30.81
CA LEU A 286 10.41 3.63 29.85
C LEU A 286 11.41 2.67 29.21
N HIS A 287 11.18 1.37 29.38
CA HIS A 287 11.83 0.32 28.58
C HIS A 287 11.06 0.15 27.28
N TYR A 288 11.72 0.45 26.16
CA TYR A 288 11.14 0.40 24.82
C TYR A 288 11.84 -0.65 23.95
N GLU A 289 11.05 -1.54 23.34
CA GLU A 289 11.54 -2.50 22.35
C GLU A 289 10.86 -2.28 21.00
N ILE A 290 11.62 -2.51 19.93
CA ILE A 290 11.08 -2.81 18.61
C ILE A 290 11.48 -4.23 18.22
N ARG A 291 10.51 -5.00 17.72
CA ARG A 291 10.73 -6.36 17.22
C ARG A 291 10.26 -6.44 15.78
N TYR A 292 11.08 -7.03 14.93
CA TYR A 292 10.77 -7.32 13.54
C TYR A 292 10.84 -8.82 13.31
N LYS A 293 9.74 -9.42 12.84
CA LYS A 293 9.60 -10.87 12.63
C LYS A 293 10.03 -11.71 13.86
N GLY A 294 9.67 -11.23 15.05
CA GLY A 294 9.98 -11.88 16.33
C GLY A 294 11.35 -11.53 16.92
N GLU A 295 12.29 -11.02 16.12
CA GLU A 295 13.61 -10.63 16.60
C GLU A 295 13.61 -9.21 17.15
N ARG A 296 14.21 -9.00 18.32
CA ARG A 296 14.43 -7.66 18.89
C ARG A 296 15.52 -6.94 18.10
N LYS A 297 15.23 -5.72 17.65
CA LYS A 297 16.18 -4.86 16.94
C LYS A 297 16.52 -3.66 17.81
N ASP A 298 17.69 -3.06 17.58
CA ASP A 298 18.10 -1.83 18.25
C ASP A 298 17.18 -0.68 17.80
N PRO A 299 16.31 -0.13 18.67
CA PRO A 299 15.40 0.95 18.29
C PRO A 299 16.09 2.22 17.79
N LEU A 300 17.36 2.46 18.15
CA LEU A 300 18.11 3.65 17.75
C LEU A 300 18.78 3.51 16.37
N LYS A 301 18.97 2.27 15.89
CA LYS A 301 19.66 1.98 14.63
C LYS A 301 18.78 1.29 13.60
N TYR A 302 17.71 0.65 14.05
CA TYR A 302 16.81 -0.08 13.17
C TYR A 302 16.15 0.90 12.20
N ASN A 303 16.33 0.66 10.90
CA ASN A 303 15.71 1.49 9.89
C ASN A 303 14.19 1.27 9.93
N ILE A 304 13.50 2.23 10.52
CA ILE A 304 12.05 2.20 10.71
C ILE A 304 11.39 2.38 9.33
N PRO A 305 10.35 1.60 8.99
CA PRO A 305 9.62 1.81 7.76
C PRO A 305 8.97 3.21 7.75
N GLU A 306 9.32 4.03 6.76
CA GLU A 306 8.59 5.25 6.48
C GLU A 306 7.29 4.95 5.71
N GLN A 307 6.29 5.82 5.86
CA GLN A 307 5.10 5.76 5.03
C GLN A 307 5.51 6.15 3.60
N ARG A 308 5.54 5.15 2.72
CA ARG A 308 5.90 5.37 1.31
C ARG A 308 4.81 6.19 0.62
N LYS A 309 5.25 7.08 -0.26
CA LYS A 309 4.40 7.85 -1.17
C LYS A 309 4.83 7.56 -2.61
N ILE A 310 3.87 7.57 -3.53
CA ILE A 310 4.17 7.47 -4.96
C ILE A 310 5.01 8.66 -5.40
N ASN A 311 5.92 8.42 -6.36
CA ASN A 311 6.74 9.47 -6.95
C ASN A 311 5.81 10.57 -7.52
N PRO A 312 6.06 11.86 -7.23
CA PRO A 312 5.25 12.96 -7.75
C PRO A 312 4.99 12.90 -9.27
N ILE A 313 5.97 12.44 -10.05
CA ILE A 313 5.87 12.31 -11.52
C ILE A 313 4.78 11.30 -11.92
N ASP A 314 4.65 10.19 -11.18
CA ASP A 314 3.69 9.13 -11.49
C ASP A 314 2.32 9.35 -10.84
N LEU A 315 2.21 10.32 -9.92
CA LEU A 315 1.04 10.47 -9.04
C LEU A 315 -0.25 10.74 -9.81
N ALA A 316 -0.21 11.60 -10.83
CA ALA A 316 -1.38 11.95 -11.63
C ALA A 316 -1.92 10.74 -12.41
N VAL A 317 -1.01 9.98 -13.04
CA VAL A 317 -1.34 8.75 -13.79
C VAL A 317 -1.89 7.69 -12.84
N PHE A 318 -1.27 7.52 -11.67
CA PHE A 318 -1.75 6.60 -10.64
C PHE A 318 -3.16 6.95 -10.17
N LYS A 319 -3.41 8.22 -9.81
CA LYS A 319 -4.73 8.69 -9.35
C LYS A 319 -5.82 8.48 -10.40
N LYS A 320 -5.52 8.78 -11.67
CA LYS A 320 -6.43 8.54 -12.79
C LYS A 320 -6.78 7.06 -12.92
N ARG A 321 -5.79 6.16 -12.86
CA ARG A 321 -6.01 4.71 -12.91
C ARG A 321 -6.82 4.21 -11.70
N ALA A 322 -6.50 4.67 -10.50
CA ALA A 322 -7.25 4.31 -9.29
C ALA A 322 -8.72 4.74 -9.38
N LYS A 323 -8.98 5.97 -9.85
CA LYS A 323 -10.33 6.47 -10.09
C LYS A 323 -11.08 5.64 -11.13
N ASN A 324 -10.44 5.29 -12.24
CA ASN A 324 -11.07 4.46 -13.28
C ASN A 324 -11.46 3.07 -12.75
N ILE A 325 -10.59 2.45 -11.93
CA ILE A 325 -10.90 1.14 -11.29
C ILE A 325 -12.08 1.28 -10.33
N LEU A 326 -12.14 2.35 -9.54
CA LEU A 326 -13.27 2.58 -8.63
C LEU A 326 -14.59 2.82 -9.37
N ASN A 327 -14.56 3.53 -10.49
CA ASN A 327 -15.74 3.79 -11.31
C ASN A 327 -16.25 2.54 -12.05
N SER A 328 -15.44 1.48 -12.18
CA SER A 328 -15.82 0.23 -12.84
C SER A 328 -16.43 -0.82 -11.91
N LEU A 329 -16.60 -0.51 -10.61
CA LEU A 329 -17.08 -1.42 -9.56
C LEU A 329 -18.50 -1.10 -9.10
#